data_AF-A0A1X2A2B1-F1
#
_entry.id   AF-A0A1X2A2B1-F1
#
_cell.length_a   1.000
_cell.length_b   1.000
_cell.length_c   1.000
_cell.angle_alpha   90.00
_cell.angle_beta   90.00
_cell.angle_gamma   90.00
#
_symmetry.space_group_name_H-M   'P 1'
#
loop_
_entity.id
_entity.type
_entity.pdbx_description
1 polymer ?
#
loop_
_entity_poly.entity_id
_entity_poly.type
_entity_poly.pdbx_seq_one_letter_code
_entity_poly.pdbx_strand_id
1 'polypeptide(L)'
;MAVDVLSITSVAVVTADPPQSRRLFIDALGLPLEGEGDGYYCTGNIPGSNHFGVWPLTEAAESCFGTPQWPADRVVPQASIEFEVKDPEAVATAGAELQRAGFELLHPARTEPWGQTVTRVLTEDGLIIGVSYAPSLHVVDEDWGASPWPWYRMASARA
;
A
#
# COMPACT_ATOMS: atom_id res chain seq x y z
N MET A 1 -12.38 14.61 -11.60
CA MET A 1 -12.74 13.33 -12.27
C MET A 1 -12.36 12.19 -11.35
N ALA A 2 -12.99 11.01 -11.47
CA ALA A 2 -12.62 9.85 -10.66
C ALA A 2 -11.22 9.36 -11.04
N VAL A 3 -10.44 8.90 -10.05
CA VAL A 3 -9.13 8.27 -10.27
C VAL A 3 -9.35 6.91 -10.93
N ASP A 4 -8.60 6.61 -12.00
CA ASP A 4 -8.64 5.31 -12.68
C ASP A 4 -7.76 4.31 -11.93
N VAL A 5 -8.40 3.43 -11.16
CA VAL A 5 -7.73 2.45 -10.29
C VAL A 5 -7.62 1.11 -11.00
N LEU A 6 -6.40 0.59 -11.08
CA LEU A 6 -6.08 -0.67 -11.77
C LEU A 6 -6.17 -1.87 -10.84
N SER A 7 -5.65 -1.75 -9.62
CA SER A 7 -5.64 -2.80 -8.60
C SER A 7 -5.34 -2.24 -7.20
N ILE A 8 -5.31 -3.11 -6.19
CA ILE A 8 -4.74 -2.76 -4.89
C ILE A 8 -3.23 -2.99 -4.96
N THR A 9 -2.44 -1.93 -4.88
CA THR A 9 -0.97 -2.01 -4.85
C THR A 9 -0.52 -2.69 -3.57
N SER A 10 -1.06 -2.25 -2.43
CA SER A 10 -0.69 -2.80 -1.13
C SER A 10 -1.80 -2.71 -0.10
N VAL A 11 -1.78 -3.64 0.85
CA VAL A 11 -2.53 -3.60 2.10
C VAL A 11 -1.53 -3.82 3.21
N ALA A 12 -1.50 -2.96 4.22
CA ALA A 12 -0.69 -3.17 5.40
C ALA A 12 -1.47 -2.93 6.67
N VAL A 13 -1.30 -3.78 7.67
CA VAL A 13 -1.71 -3.44 9.04
C VAL A 13 -0.66 -2.49 9.61
N VAL A 14 -1.08 -1.43 10.30
CA VAL A 14 -0.14 -0.55 11.02
C VAL A 14 -0.01 -1.05 12.45
N THR A 15 1.17 -1.56 12.79
CA THR A 15 1.41 -2.19 14.08
C THR A 15 2.00 -1.22 15.10
N ALA A 16 1.34 -1.12 16.25
CA ALA A 16 1.87 -0.44 17.43
C ALA A 16 2.84 -1.33 18.24
N ASP A 17 2.70 -2.66 18.16
CA ASP A 17 3.55 -3.65 18.82
C ASP A 17 4.04 -4.69 17.79
N PRO A 18 5.18 -4.44 17.13
CA PRO A 18 5.71 -5.37 16.13
C PRO A 18 5.95 -6.80 16.65
N PRO A 19 6.49 -7.03 17.87
CA PRO A 19 6.56 -8.37 18.46
C PRO A 19 5.21 -9.09 18.58
N GLN A 20 4.16 -8.41 19.03
CA GLN A 20 2.82 -9.02 19.14
C GLN A 20 2.24 -9.32 17.75
N SER A 21 2.39 -8.41 16.78
CA SER A 21 1.91 -8.62 15.42
C SER A 21 2.64 -9.78 14.73
N ARG A 22 3.96 -9.92 14.91
CA ARG A 22 4.73 -11.08 14.45
C ARG A 22 4.17 -12.39 15.00
N ARG A 23 3.89 -12.45 16.30
CA ARG A 23 3.31 -13.65 16.93
C ARG A 23 1.97 -14.02 16.31
N LEU A 24 1.14 -13.05 15.95
CA LEU A 24 -0.14 -13.29 15.31
C LEU A 24 0.03 -13.72 13.84
N PHE A 25 0.63 -12.86 13.01
CA PHE A 25 0.62 -13.04 11.55
C PHE A 25 1.60 -14.11 11.07
N ILE A 26 2.76 -14.24 11.71
CA ILE A 26 3.79 -15.21 11.31
C ILE A 26 3.66 -16.48 12.14
N ASP A 27 3.77 -16.37 13.47
CA ASP A 27 3.89 -17.58 14.30
C ASP A 27 2.55 -18.34 14.44
N ALA A 28 1.42 -17.65 14.61
CA ALA A 28 0.11 -18.28 14.80
C ALA A 28 -0.66 -18.56 13.51
N LEU A 29 -0.68 -17.60 12.57
CA LEU A 29 -1.37 -17.76 11.28
C LEU A 29 -0.51 -18.45 10.21
N GLY A 30 0.82 -18.41 10.32
CA GLY A 30 1.72 -19.02 9.34
C GLY A 30 1.76 -18.28 8.00
N LEU A 31 1.52 -16.97 7.97
CA LEU A 31 1.60 -16.21 6.73
C LEU A 31 3.04 -16.18 6.21
N PRO A 32 3.25 -16.23 4.88
CA PRO A 32 4.57 -16.27 4.26
C PRO A 32 5.19 -14.86 4.20
N LEU A 33 5.27 -14.18 5.34
CA LEU A 33 5.88 -12.86 5.46
C LEU A 33 7.39 -12.98 5.59
N GLU A 34 8.10 -12.13 4.86
CA GLU A 34 9.55 -11.99 4.91
C GLU A 34 9.91 -10.66 5.59
N GLY A 35 11.04 -10.65 6.29
CA GLY A 35 11.53 -9.48 7.04
C GLY A 35 12.42 -9.91 8.22
N GLU A 36 13.39 -9.07 8.56
CA GLU A 36 14.25 -9.22 9.74
C GLU A 36 14.44 -7.86 10.40
N GLY A 37 14.63 -7.82 11.73
CA GLY A 37 15.00 -6.58 12.44
C GLY A 37 13.84 -5.78 13.02
N ASP A 38 13.72 -4.51 12.61
CA ASP A 38 12.88 -3.41 13.15
C ASP A 38 11.37 -3.64 13.09
N GLY A 39 10.94 -4.73 12.47
CA GLY A 39 9.60 -5.29 12.64
C GLY A 39 8.66 -5.01 11.47
N TYR A 40 9.17 -4.50 10.35
CA TYR A 40 8.47 -4.56 9.08
C TYR A 40 8.55 -5.96 8.49
N TYR A 41 7.38 -6.54 8.22
CA TYR A 41 7.25 -7.85 7.58
C TYR A 41 6.29 -7.74 6.41
N CYS A 42 6.64 -8.30 5.26
CA CYS A 42 5.77 -8.21 4.09
C CYS A 42 5.87 -9.41 3.15
N THR A 43 4.91 -9.52 2.24
CA THR A 43 4.91 -10.55 1.19
C THR A 43 4.11 -10.12 -0.03
N GLY A 44 4.56 -10.54 -1.21
CA GLY A 44 3.75 -10.52 -2.43
C GLY A 44 3.01 -11.83 -2.70
N ASN A 45 3.15 -12.84 -1.82
CA ASN A 45 2.71 -14.21 -2.07
C ASN A 45 1.34 -14.54 -1.45
N ILE A 46 0.51 -13.53 -1.17
CA ILE A 46 -0.86 -13.71 -0.68
C ILE A 46 -1.84 -13.23 -1.77
N PRO A 47 -2.71 -14.11 -2.32
CA PRO A 47 -3.72 -13.69 -3.29
C PRO A 47 -4.65 -12.61 -2.71
N GLY A 48 -4.95 -11.58 -3.51
CA GLY A 48 -5.90 -10.51 -3.16
C GLY A 48 -5.27 -9.14 -2.92
N SER A 49 -3.94 -9.09 -2.68
CA SER A 49 -3.15 -7.86 -2.72
C SER A 49 -1.85 -8.13 -3.45
N ASN A 50 -1.35 -7.16 -4.23
CA ASN A 50 -0.02 -7.30 -4.84
C ASN A 50 1.09 -7.27 -3.76
N HIS A 51 0.79 -6.71 -2.59
CA HIS A 51 1.70 -6.63 -1.48
C HIS A 51 0.93 -6.58 -0.15
N PHE A 52 1.22 -7.48 0.79
CA PHE A 52 0.68 -7.46 2.15
C PHE A 52 1.78 -7.16 3.17
N GLY A 53 1.55 -6.21 4.07
CA GLY A 53 2.54 -5.77 5.07
C GLY A 53 2.03 -5.77 6.50
N VAL A 54 2.96 -5.92 7.43
CA VAL A 54 2.84 -5.57 8.85
C VAL A 54 3.80 -4.42 9.08
N TRP A 55 3.26 -3.22 9.15
CA TRP A 55 4.01 -1.96 9.05
C TRP A 55 4.12 -1.24 10.39
N PRO A 56 5.32 -1.11 10.99
CA PRO A 56 5.48 -0.39 12.25
C PRO A 56 4.97 1.05 12.15
N LEU A 57 4.25 1.53 13.17
CA LEU A 57 3.77 2.91 13.22
C LEU A 57 4.91 3.93 13.06
N THR A 58 6.10 3.61 13.57
CA THR A 58 7.29 4.45 13.42
C THR A 58 7.73 4.59 11.97
N GLU A 59 7.67 3.52 11.19
CA GLU A 59 7.99 3.56 9.75
C GLU A 59 6.86 4.21 8.96
N ALA A 60 5.60 3.98 9.34
CA ALA A 60 4.47 4.69 8.76
C ALA A 60 4.60 6.21 8.95
N ALA A 61 5.04 6.64 10.13
CA ALA A 61 5.33 8.05 10.40
C ALA A 61 6.49 8.55 9.54
N GLU A 62 7.58 7.79 9.42
CA GLU A 62 8.73 8.17 8.59
C GLU A 62 8.31 8.33 7.11
N SER A 63 7.57 7.37 6.57
CA SER A 63 7.07 7.42 5.19
C SER A 63 5.92 8.38 4.98
N CYS A 64 5.30 8.96 6.01
CA CYS A 64 4.29 10.01 5.82
C CYS A 64 4.89 11.40 6.03
N PHE A 65 5.72 11.56 7.06
CA PHE A 65 6.13 12.85 7.61
C PHE A 65 7.65 13.06 7.66
N GLY A 66 8.47 12.04 7.35
CA GLY A 66 9.94 12.10 7.44
C GLY A 66 10.46 12.15 8.88
N THR A 67 9.68 11.63 9.83
CA THR A 67 10.05 11.51 11.24
C THR A 67 9.44 10.24 11.83
N PRO A 68 10.10 9.55 12.79
CA PRO A 68 9.57 8.30 13.33
C PRO A 68 8.42 8.50 14.33
N GLN A 69 8.06 9.75 14.64
CA GLN A 69 6.93 10.06 15.52
C GLN A 69 5.66 10.37 14.72
N TRP A 70 4.60 9.60 14.96
CA TRP A 70 3.28 9.95 14.45
C TRP A 70 2.76 11.23 15.15
N PRO A 71 2.27 12.25 14.42
CA PRO A 71 1.76 13.47 15.02
C PRO A 71 0.60 13.22 15.99
N ALA A 72 0.65 13.83 17.17
CA ALA A 72 -0.33 13.60 18.25
C ALA A 72 -1.71 14.24 17.98
N ASP A 73 -1.79 15.16 17.02
CA ASP A 73 -3.01 15.83 16.56
C ASP A 73 -3.74 15.06 15.46
N ARG A 74 -3.19 13.93 15.00
CA ARG A 74 -3.80 13.04 14.01
C ARG A 74 -4.28 11.75 14.64
N VAL A 75 -5.33 11.15 14.07
CA VAL A 75 -5.74 9.80 14.43
C VAL A 75 -4.59 8.82 14.16
N VAL A 76 -4.39 7.88 15.09
CA VAL A 76 -3.36 6.84 14.92
C VAL A 76 -3.86 5.82 13.91
N PRO A 77 -3.11 5.56 12.82
CA PRO A 77 -3.56 4.68 11.77
C PRO A 77 -3.55 3.22 12.22
N GLN A 78 -4.52 2.46 11.72
CA GLN A 78 -4.66 1.02 11.96
C GLN A 78 -4.26 0.20 10.74
N ALA A 79 -4.36 0.78 9.54
CA ALA A 79 -3.99 0.13 8.30
C ALA A 79 -3.63 1.15 7.20
N SER A 80 -2.95 0.65 6.17
CA SER A 80 -2.72 1.33 4.90
C SER A 80 -3.34 0.51 3.77
N ILE A 81 -4.02 1.17 2.84
CA ILE A 81 -4.51 0.58 1.59
C ILE A 81 -4.08 1.51 0.46
N GLU A 82 -3.32 1.00 -0.50
CA GLU A 82 -2.83 1.77 -1.64
C GLU A 82 -3.41 1.23 -2.95
N PHE A 83 -3.82 2.16 -3.82
CA PHE A 83 -4.49 1.88 -5.09
C PHE A 83 -3.57 2.20 -6.27
N GLU A 84 -3.42 1.23 -7.17
CA GLU A 84 -2.51 1.30 -8.31
C GLU A 84 -3.11 2.15 -9.44
N VAL A 85 -2.30 3.03 -10.02
CA VAL A 85 -2.66 3.83 -11.20
C VAL A 85 -1.66 3.63 -12.33
N LYS A 86 -2.04 4.06 -13.54
CA LYS A 86 -1.30 3.79 -14.79
C LYS A 86 0.13 4.34 -14.86
N ASP A 87 0.41 5.49 -14.25
CA ASP A 87 1.68 6.20 -14.41
C ASP A 87 1.90 7.19 -13.25
N PRO A 88 3.13 7.71 -13.05
CA PRO A 88 3.43 8.69 -11.99
C PRO A 88 2.63 10.00 -12.11
N GLU A 89 2.25 10.41 -13.33
CA GLU A 89 1.46 11.64 -13.56
C GLU A 89 0.03 11.49 -13.02
N ALA A 90 -0.55 10.29 -13.14
CA ALA A 90 -1.84 9.96 -12.56
C ALA A 90 -1.82 10.07 -11.02
N VAL A 91 -0.70 9.76 -10.36
CA VAL A 91 -0.55 9.94 -8.91
C VAL A 91 -0.62 11.42 -8.53
N ALA A 92 0.13 12.28 -9.23
CA ALA A 92 0.10 13.73 -9.00
C ALA A 92 -1.29 14.33 -9.27
N THR A 93 -1.93 13.89 -10.34
CA THR A 93 -3.30 14.28 -10.68
C THR A 93 -4.28 13.88 -9.59
N ALA A 94 -4.21 12.63 -9.10
CA ALA A 94 -5.06 12.14 -8.02
C ALA A 94 -4.89 12.96 -6.73
N GLY A 95 -3.65 13.30 -6.36
CA GLY A 95 -3.38 14.17 -5.22
C GLY A 95 -4.05 15.54 -5.35
N ALA A 96 -3.97 16.17 -6.53
CA ALA A 96 -4.62 17.46 -6.78
C ALA A 96 -6.16 17.37 -6.74
N GLU A 97 -6.73 16.28 -7.26
CA GLU A 97 -8.18 16.02 -7.17
C GLU A 97 -8.64 15.85 -5.72
N LEU A 98 -7.89 15.10 -4.90
CA LEU A 98 -8.17 14.89 -3.48
C LEU A 98 -8.15 16.22 -2.70
N GLN A 99 -7.13 17.06 -2.93
CA GLN A 99 -7.06 18.38 -2.31
C GLN A 99 -8.25 19.27 -2.71
N ARG A 100 -8.65 19.24 -3.98
CA ARG A 100 -9.81 20.00 -4.45
C ARG A 100 -11.13 19.51 -3.84
N ALA A 101 -11.20 18.23 -3.51
CA ALA A 101 -12.32 17.63 -2.80
C ALA A 101 -12.29 17.90 -1.27
N GLY A 102 -11.26 18.57 -0.76
CA GLY A 102 -11.15 18.96 0.65
C GLY A 102 -10.36 17.98 1.52
N PHE A 103 -9.72 16.97 0.95
CA PHE A 103 -8.86 16.05 1.70
C PHE A 103 -7.46 16.63 1.88
N GLU A 104 -6.92 16.50 3.10
CA GLU A 104 -5.54 16.86 3.39
C GLU A 104 -4.60 15.71 2.98
N LEU A 105 -3.63 16.01 2.11
CA LEU A 105 -2.56 15.06 1.80
C LEU A 105 -1.58 15.01 2.96
N LEU A 106 -1.17 13.80 3.36
CA LEU A 106 -0.05 13.59 4.27
C LEU A 106 1.27 14.08 3.65
N HIS A 107 1.37 13.93 2.33
CA HIS A 107 2.42 14.53 1.50
C HIS A 107 1.98 14.60 0.03
N PRO A 108 2.52 15.54 -0.77
CA PRO A 108 2.31 15.54 -2.21
C PRO A 108 2.88 14.26 -2.86
N ALA A 109 2.50 14.01 -4.10
CA ALA A 109 3.05 12.91 -4.89
C ALA A 109 4.59 12.98 -4.90
N ARG A 110 5.23 11.88 -4.52
CA ARG A 110 6.70 11.74 -4.51
C ARG A 110 7.10 10.30 -4.78
N THR A 111 8.36 10.11 -5.17
CA THR A 111 8.94 8.78 -5.34
C THR A 111 9.64 8.35 -4.06
N GLU A 112 9.24 7.20 -3.54
CA GLU A 112 9.85 6.55 -2.38
C GLU A 112 11.20 5.90 -2.75
N PRO A 113 12.08 5.62 -1.78
CA PRO A 113 13.41 5.05 -2.04
C PRO A 113 13.40 3.72 -2.83
N TRP A 114 12.33 2.95 -2.73
CA TRP A 114 12.14 1.69 -3.46
C TRP A 114 11.51 1.86 -4.86
N GLY A 115 11.32 3.10 -5.33
CA GLY A 115 10.92 3.42 -6.71
C GLY A 115 9.42 3.61 -6.95
N GLN A 116 8.56 3.37 -5.96
CA GLN A 116 7.13 3.63 -6.04
C GLN A 116 6.86 5.15 -6.00
N THR A 117 6.01 5.67 -6.89
CA THR A 117 5.48 7.04 -6.75
C THR A 117 4.14 6.97 -6.02
N VAL A 118 3.95 7.79 -4.97
CA VAL A 118 2.75 7.72 -4.13
C VAL A 118 2.36 9.08 -3.54
N THR A 119 1.06 9.29 -3.36
CA THR A 119 0.48 10.32 -2.48
C THR A 119 -0.49 9.66 -1.51
N ARG A 120 -0.60 10.19 -0.29
CA ARG A 120 -1.41 9.58 0.77
C ARG A 120 -2.31 10.59 1.45
N VAL A 121 -3.47 10.12 1.90
CA VAL A 121 -4.38 10.81 2.81
C VAL A 121 -4.62 9.93 4.05
N LEU A 122 -5.16 10.53 5.10
CA LEU A 122 -5.59 9.82 6.31
C LEU A 122 -7.09 10.00 6.50
N THR A 123 -7.83 8.91 6.66
CA THR A 123 -9.25 8.96 7.02
C THR A 123 -9.42 9.24 8.51
N GLU A 124 -10.58 9.76 8.91
CA GLU A 124 -10.91 9.98 10.32
C GLU A 124 -10.93 8.68 11.14
N ASP A 125 -11.22 7.55 10.50
CA ASP A 125 -11.22 6.21 11.10
C ASP A 125 -9.81 5.58 11.21
N GLY A 126 -8.76 6.29 10.78
CA GLY A 126 -7.38 5.82 10.89
C GLY A 126 -6.94 4.87 9.79
N LEU A 127 -7.40 5.07 8.55
CA LEU A 127 -6.84 4.40 7.37
C LEU A 127 -5.94 5.36 6.61
N ILE A 128 -4.70 4.94 6.36
CA ILE A 128 -3.84 5.58 5.37
C ILE A 128 -4.32 5.10 4.00
N ILE A 129 -4.74 6.02 3.14
CA ILE A 129 -5.16 5.71 1.77
C ILE A 129 -4.13 6.28 0.82
N GLY A 130 -3.47 5.39 0.06
CA GLY A 130 -2.50 5.77 -0.95
C GLY A 130 -3.08 5.66 -2.37
N VAL A 131 -2.64 6.56 -3.24
CA VAL A 131 -2.71 6.38 -4.69
C VAL A 131 -1.28 6.25 -5.18
N SER A 132 -0.95 5.14 -5.83
CA SER A 132 0.43 4.75 -6.12
C SER A 132 0.63 4.25 -7.54
N TYR A 133 1.84 4.44 -8.03
CA TYR A 133 2.39 3.79 -9.21
C TYR A 133 3.62 2.99 -8.79
N ALA A 134 3.55 1.67 -8.91
CA ALA A 134 4.63 0.75 -8.60
C ALA A 134 5.19 0.14 -9.90
N PRO A 135 6.39 0.55 -10.38
CA PRO A 135 6.92 0.12 -11.67
C PRO A 135 6.94 -1.40 -11.89
N SER A 136 7.15 -2.19 -10.83
CA SER A 136 7.16 -3.65 -10.87
C SER A 136 5.83 -4.27 -11.29
N LEU A 137 4.70 -3.59 -11.10
CA LEU A 137 3.37 -4.06 -11.49
C LEU A 137 3.02 -3.73 -12.95
N HIS A 138 3.84 -2.93 -13.63
CA HIS A 138 3.65 -2.52 -15.03
C HIS A 138 4.63 -3.17 -15.99
N VAL A 139 5.45 -4.11 -15.48
CA VAL A 139 6.27 -4.95 -16.35
C VAL A 139 5.34 -5.93 -17.06
N VAL A 140 5.31 -5.85 -18.39
CA VAL A 140 4.60 -6.83 -19.20
C VAL A 140 5.46 -8.09 -19.20
N ASP A 141 5.04 -9.14 -18.50
CA ASP A 141 5.55 -10.47 -18.78
C ASP A 141 5.18 -10.79 -20.23
N GLU A 142 6.17 -10.88 -21.13
CA GLU A 142 5.98 -11.28 -22.53
C GLU A 142 5.43 -12.71 -22.68
N ASP A 143 5.23 -13.44 -21.57
CA ASP A 143 4.81 -14.82 -21.53
C ASP A 143 3.36 -14.98 -21.03
N TRP A 144 2.40 -14.52 -21.85
CA TRP A 144 0.95 -14.69 -21.66
C TRP A 144 0.46 -16.17 -21.70
N GLY A 145 1.35 -17.15 -21.53
CA GLY A 145 1.04 -18.57 -21.39
C GLY A 145 0.97 -19.08 -19.95
N ALA A 146 1.51 -18.34 -18.97
CA ALA A 146 1.81 -18.91 -17.65
C ALA A 146 1.41 -18.02 -16.46
N SER A 147 0.26 -17.33 -16.52
CA SER A 147 -0.23 -16.62 -15.32
C SER A 147 -0.41 -17.61 -14.16
N PRO A 148 0.30 -17.44 -13.01
CA PRO A 148 0.20 -18.32 -11.85
C PRO A 148 -1.11 -18.13 -11.06
N TRP A 149 -1.98 -17.23 -11.51
CA TRP A 149 -3.20 -16.81 -10.82
C TRP A 149 -4.46 -17.34 -11.53
N PRO A 150 -5.01 -18.50 -11.13
CA PRO A 150 -6.15 -19.12 -11.80
C PRO A 150 -7.44 -18.29 -11.79
N TRP A 151 -7.58 -17.32 -10.87
CA TRP A 151 -8.77 -16.46 -10.77
C TRP A 151 -8.90 -15.44 -11.90
N TYR A 152 -7.79 -15.03 -12.53
CA TYR A 152 -7.81 -14.10 -13.68
C TYR A 152 -8.45 -14.74 -14.93
N ARG A 153 -8.38 -16.07 -15.06
CA ARG A 153 -9.06 -16.84 -16.12
C ARG A 153 -10.58 -16.92 -15.95
N MET A 154 -11.09 -16.76 -14.72
CA MET A 154 -12.54 -16.85 -14.46
C MET A 154 -13.26 -15.53 -14.76
N ALA A 155 -12.61 -14.38 -14.54
CA ALA A 155 -13.20 -13.07 -14.80
C ALA A 155 -13.34 -12.77 -16.31
N SER A 156 -12.39 -13.23 -17.13
CA SER A 156 -12.38 -13.05 -18.59
C SER A 156 -13.31 -14.00 -19.35
N ALA A 157 -13.78 -15.09 -18.72
CA ALA A 157 -14.73 -16.03 -19.32
C ALA A 157 -16.21 -15.61 -19.15
N ARG A 158 -16.49 -14.44 -18.55
CA ARG A 158 -17.85 -13.92 -18.33
C ARG A 158 -18.08 -12.51 -18.90
N ALA A 159 -17.17 -12.01 -19.72
CA ALA A 159 -17.38 -10.80 -20.52
C ALA A 159 -17.74 -11.17 -21.97
#